data_AF-A0A6A5ABW5-F1
#
_entry.id   AF-A0A6A5ABW5-F1
#
_cell.length_a   1.000
_cell.length_b   1.000
_cell.length_c   1.000
_cell.angle_alpha   90.00
_cell.angle_beta   90.00
_cell.angle_gamma   90.00
#
_symmetry.space_group_name_H-M   'P 1'
#
loop_
_entity.id
_entity.type
_entity.pdbx_description
1 polymer ?
#
loop_
_entity_poly.entity_id
_entity_poly.type
_entity_poly.pdbx_seq_one_letter_code
_entity_poly.pdbx_strand_id
1 'polypeptide(L)'
;MASAVIGSLIGTYDLKMAQQWRDEDISHRAQEKQWRDDDIKRAYSWRNEDVEREKRLNKLENERRITDARSEQLSAVSNLSALLGGFAMVANVEISLPDDVSNIVMFFYGTTSAAVILCMLCCMLMCTLLLLAITQYASQELETDLRHLSFDELDVESPFYVWWLKRCEQDWLLAYKFFRMGIFLFLCTVSWVGWVQFEKTAIAGIGMTAIAALSFIFWQVRIESKWRYLLYFPETKIPPS
;
A
#
# COMPACT_ATOMS: atom_id res chain seq x y z
N MET A 1 -88.02 38.28 28.42
CA MET A 1 -87.53 37.71 27.14
C MET A 1 -86.05 38.04 26.87
N ALA A 2 -85.58 39.28 27.08
CA ALA A 2 -84.16 39.64 26.86
C ALA A 2 -83.15 38.83 27.71
N SER A 3 -83.44 38.56 28.99
CA SER A 3 -82.54 37.80 29.87
C SER A 3 -82.35 36.33 29.45
N ALA A 4 -83.38 35.67 28.91
CA ALA A 4 -83.28 34.29 28.42
C ALA A 4 -82.49 34.20 27.10
N VAL A 5 -82.62 35.21 26.23
CA VAL A 5 -81.85 35.32 24.98
C VAL A 5 -80.37 35.56 25.29
N ILE A 6 -80.06 36.41 26.27
CA ILE A 6 -78.68 36.66 26.73
C ILE A 6 -78.07 35.40 27.37
N GLY A 7 -78.82 34.68 28.22
CA GLY A 7 -78.36 33.42 28.81
C GLY A 7 -78.10 32.31 27.76
N SER A 8 -78.95 32.22 26.73
CA SER A 8 -78.72 31.30 25.60
C SER A 8 -77.50 31.71 24.77
N LEU A 9 -77.30 33.01 24.54
CA LEU A 9 -76.12 33.53 23.81
C LEU A 9 -74.82 33.26 24.58
N ILE A 10 -74.81 33.52 25.88
CA ILE A 10 -73.66 33.22 26.76
C ILE A 10 -73.38 31.72 26.80
N GLY A 11 -74.40 30.87 26.95
CA GLY A 11 -74.23 29.41 26.91
C GLY A 11 -73.70 28.89 25.56
N THR A 12 -74.16 29.47 24.44
CA THR A 12 -73.61 29.13 23.12
C THR A 12 -72.18 29.63 22.91
N TYR A 13 -71.83 30.77 23.53
CA TYR A 13 -70.47 31.29 23.51
C TYR A 13 -69.53 30.40 24.31
N ASP A 14 -69.90 30.01 25.54
CA ASP A 14 -69.13 29.11 26.38
C ASP A 14 -68.94 27.73 25.74
N LEU A 15 -69.97 27.20 25.07
CA LEU A 15 -69.87 25.94 24.31
C LEU A 15 -68.89 26.06 23.13
N LYS A 16 -68.92 27.18 22.40
CA LYS A 16 -67.97 27.44 21.31
C LYS A 16 -66.54 27.59 21.81
N MET A 17 -66.33 28.31 22.92
CA MET A 17 -65.01 28.46 23.53
C MET A 17 -64.48 27.11 24.04
N ALA A 18 -65.31 26.29 24.67
CA ALA A 18 -64.94 24.96 25.13
C ALA A 18 -64.66 23.95 24.00
N GLN A 19 -65.26 24.15 22.81
CA GLN A 19 -64.91 23.41 21.60
C GLN A 19 -63.58 23.89 21.03
N GLN A 20 -63.41 25.22 20.91
CA GLN A 20 -62.18 25.83 20.42
C GLN A 20 -60.96 25.42 21.25
N TRP A 21 -61.04 25.46 22.59
CA TRP A 21 -59.93 25.02 23.45
C TRP A 21 -59.61 23.53 23.30
N ARG A 22 -60.62 22.70 23.03
CA ARG A 22 -60.39 21.27 22.78
C ARG A 22 -59.71 21.05 21.44
N ASP A 23 -60.12 21.77 20.40
CA ASP A 23 -59.51 21.69 19.08
C ASP A 23 -58.06 22.21 19.12
N GLU A 24 -57.82 23.32 19.84
CA GLU A 24 -56.49 23.87 20.10
C GLU A 24 -55.61 22.87 20.85
N ASP A 25 -56.10 22.23 21.92
CA ASP A 25 -55.36 21.22 22.67
C ASP A 25 -55.06 19.96 21.84
N ILE A 26 -56.01 19.49 21.02
CA ILE A 26 -55.78 18.38 20.07
C ILE A 26 -54.70 18.77 19.05
N SER A 27 -54.75 19.99 18.52
CA SER A 27 -53.74 20.49 17.57
C SER A 27 -52.37 20.65 18.20
N HIS A 28 -52.30 21.11 19.46
CA HIS A 28 -51.06 21.26 20.22
C HIS A 28 -50.39 19.90 20.44
N ARG A 29 -51.16 18.90 20.90
CA ARG A 29 -50.63 17.53 21.07
C ARG A 29 -50.18 16.90 19.77
N ALA A 30 -50.86 17.21 18.66
CA ALA A 30 -50.45 16.75 17.33
C ALA A 30 -49.10 17.37 16.92
N GLN A 31 -48.89 18.67 17.19
CA GLN A 31 -47.62 19.35 16.96
C GLN A 31 -46.50 18.79 17.84
N GLU A 32 -46.76 18.54 19.13
CA GLU A 32 -45.78 17.92 20.03
C GLU A 32 -45.39 16.50 19.59
N LYS A 33 -46.35 15.74 19.06
CA LYS A 33 -46.06 14.43 18.46
C LYS A 33 -45.17 14.59 17.22
N GLN A 34 -45.50 15.53 16.36
CA GLN A 34 -44.70 15.82 15.17
C GLN A 34 -43.26 16.25 15.53
N TRP A 35 -43.08 17.13 16.51
CA TRP A 35 -41.75 17.54 16.96
C TRP A 35 -40.95 16.38 17.51
N ARG A 36 -41.57 15.47 18.27
CA ARG A 36 -40.90 14.25 18.75
C ARG A 36 -40.48 13.35 17.59
N ASP A 37 -41.36 13.13 16.62
CA ASP A 37 -41.06 12.31 15.46
C ASP A 37 -39.94 12.93 14.60
N ASP A 38 -39.92 14.25 14.45
CA ASP A 38 -38.90 14.99 13.71
C ASP A 38 -37.55 15.01 14.45
N ASP A 39 -37.55 15.16 15.78
CA ASP A 39 -36.34 15.07 16.60
C ASP A 39 -35.73 13.67 16.56
N ILE A 40 -36.54 12.62 16.59
CA ILE A 40 -36.08 11.23 16.43
C ILE A 40 -35.45 11.03 15.04
N LYS A 41 -36.11 11.52 13.98
CA LYS A 41 -35.58 11.42 12.61
C LYS A 41 -34.26 12.18 12.46
N ARG A 42 -34.15 13.38 13.03
CA ARG A 42 -32.92 14.19 13.00
C ARG A 42 -31.79 13.55 13.78
N ALA A 43 -32.09 13.01 14.97
CA ALA A 43 -31.11 12.28 15.76
C ALA A 43 -30.61 11.03 15.03
N TYR A 44 -31.51 10.31 14.36
CA TYR A 44 -31.16 9.15 13.55
C TYR A 44 -30.30 9.53 12.33
N SER A 45 -30.65 10.59 11.60
CA SER A 45 -29.86 11.06 10.45
C SER A 45 -28.46 11.49 10.86
N TRP A 46 -28.33 12.27 11.94
CA TRP A 46 -27.02 12.65 12.47
C TRP A 46 -26.19 11.45 12.91
N ARG A 47 -26.83 10.46 13.54
CA ARG A 47 -26.12 9.26 13.96
C ARG A 47 -25.58 8.47 12.77
N ASN A 48 -26.35 8.36 11.69
CA ASN A 48 -25.90 7.71 10.47
C ASN A 48 -24.74 8.47 9.82
N GLU A 49 -24.85 9.80 9.70
CA GLU A 49 -23.78 10.65 9.16
C GLU A 49 -22.47 10.53 9.97
N ASP A 50 -22.56 10.45 11.30
CA ASP A 50 -21.41 10.25 12.18
C ASP A 50 -20.77 8.87 11.97
N VAL A 51 -21.58 7.81 11.89
CA VAL A 51 -21.10 6.44 11.63
C VAL A 51 -20.42 6.36 10.26
N GLU A 52 -20.98 7.00 9.24
CA GLU A 52 -20.37 7.08 7.92
C GLU A 52 -19.02 7.80 7.95
N ARG A 53 -18.95 8.92 8.66
CA ARG A 53 -17.70 9.68 8.80
C ARG A 53 -16.63 8.86 9.51
N GLU A 54 -16.97 8.21 10.63
CA GLU A 54 -16.06 7.39 11.42
C GLU A 54 -15.52 6.21 10.59
N LYS A 55 -16.40 5.52 9.85
CA LYS A 55 -15.98 4.44 8.94
C LYS A 55 -15.01 4.93 7.87
N ARG A 56 -15.29 6.07 7.21
CA ARG A 56 -14.39 6.63 6.18
C ARG A 56 -13.03 7.00 6.76
N LEU A 57 -12.98 7.57 7.96
CA LEU A 57 -11.73 7.89 8.65
C LEU A 57 -10.94 6.63 8.99
N ASN A 58 -11.60 5.62 9.58
CA ASN A 58 -10.96 4.34 9.90
C ASN A 58 -10.42 3.63 8.65
N LYS A 59 -11.16 3.68 7.53
CA LYS A 59 -10.73 3.14 6.25
C LYS A 59 -9.52 3.90 5.70
N LEU A 60 -9.53 5.23 5.75
CA LEU A 60 -8.40 6.07 5.32
C LEU A 60 -7.14 5.73 6.12
N GLU A 61 -7.26 5.60 7.45
CA GLU A 61 -6.14 5.19 8.30
C GLU A 61 -5.62 3.80 7.93
N ASN A 62 -6.51 2.85 7.66
CA ASN A 62 -6.11 1.50 7.26
C ASN A 62 -5.35 1.51 5.93
N GLU A 63 -5.86 2.21 4.91
CA GLU A 63 -5.19 2.33 3.61
C GLU A 63 -3.83 3.04 3.73
N ARG A 64 -3.71 4.06 4.60
CA ARG A 64 -2.43 4.70 4.92
C ARG A 64 -1.43 3.71 5.54
N ARG A 65 -1.85 2.89 6.50
CA ARG A 65 -0.98 1.86 7.11
C ARG A 65 -0.47 0.85 6.08
N ILE A 66 -1.33 0.44 5.14
CA ILE A 66 -0.94 -0.47 4.06
C ILE A 66 0.11 0.19 3.15
N THR A 67 -0.14 1.46 2.81
CA THR A 67 0.76 2.28 2.00
C THR A 67 2.13 2.45 2.68
N ASP A 68 2.13 2.77 3.98
CA ASP A 68 3.34 2.94 4.78
C ASP A 68 4.13 1.64 4.89
N ALA A 69 3.47 0.50 5.12
CA ALA A 69 4.13 -0.80 5.17
C ALA A 69 4.83 -1.15 3.84
N ARG A 70 4.21 -0.81 2.70
CA ARG A 70 4.83 -0.99 1.37
C ARG A 70 5.99 -0.03 1.12
N SER A 71 5.84 1.22 1.53
CA SER A 71 6.88 2.24 1.50
C SER A 71 8.13 1.80 2.29
N GLU A 72 7.93 1.28 3.50
CA GLU A 72 9.00 0.74 4.35
C GLU A 72 9.71 -0.44 3.68
N GLN A 73 8.95 -1.37 3.10
CA GLN A 73 9.51 -2.50 2.35
C GLN A 73 10.39 -2.04 1.17
N LEU A 74 9.90 -1.08 0.36
CA LEU A 74 10.64 -0.54 -0.78
C LEU A 74 11.92 0.19 -0.34
N SER A 75 11.84 0.97 0.74
CA SER A 75 12.97 1.67 1.33
C SER A 75 14.04 0.68 1.82
N ALA A 76 13.64 -0.39 2.52
CA ALA A 76 14.55 -1.43 2.98
C ALA A 76 15.26 -2.14 1.81
N VAL A 77 14.54 -2.48 0.75
CA VAL A 77 15.12 -3.11 -0.45
C VAL A 77 16.08 -2.16 -1.17
N SER A 78 15.71 -0.89 -1.32
CA SER A 78 16.59 0.13 -1.88
C SER A 78 17.89 0.25 -1.10
N ASN A 79 17.81 0.36 0.23
CA ASN A 79 18.99 0.46 1.10
C ASN A 79 19.90 -0.78 1.01
N LEU A 80 19.31 -1.98 0.98
CA LEU A 80 20.08 -3.22 0.80
C LEU A 80 20.76 -3.28 -0.57
N SER A 81 20.09 -2.84 -1.64
CA SER A 81 20.68 -2.80 -2.98
C SER A 81 21.85 -1.81 -3.07
N ALA A 82 21.73 -0.64 -2.44
CA ALA A 82 22.79 0.35 -2.38
C ALA A 82 24.02 -0.16 -1.61
N LEU A 83 23.80 -0.81 -0.46
CA LEU A 83 24.87 -1.38 0.35
C LEU A 83 25.60 -2.52 -0.37
N LEU A 84 24.87 -3.42 -1.03
CA LEU A 84 25.48 -4.50 -1.81
C LEU A 84 26.25 -3.97 -3.03
N GLY A 85 25.68 -3.00 -3.75
CA GLY A 85 26.35 -2.33 -4.86
C GLY A 85 27.63 -1.60 -4.42
N GLY A 86 27.58 -0.93 -3.27
CA GLY A 86 28.73 -0.27 -2.65
C GLY A 86 29.83 -1.26 -2.27
N PHE A 87 29.48 -2.38 -1.62
CA PHE A 87 30.44 -3.43 -1.29
C PHE A 87 31.07 -4.08 -2.52
N ALA A 88 30.28 -4.33 -3.56
CA ALA A 88 30.81 -4.85 -4.82
C ALA A 88 31.82 -3.87 -5.45
N MET A 89 31.52 -2.57 -5.42
CA MET A 89 32.43 -1.54 -5.92
C MET A 89 33.73 -1.49 -5.11
N VAL A 90 33.66 -1.42 -3.77
CA VAL A 90 34.84 -1.39 -2.90
C VAL A 90 35.71 -2.64 -3.09
N ALA A 91 35.08 -3.82 -3.15
CA ALA A 91 35.79 -5.07 -3.42
C ALA A 91 36.58 -5.01 -4.74
N ASN A 92 36.02 -4.40 -5.79
CA ASN A 92 36.73 -4.28 -7.07
C ASN A 92 37.98 -3.41 -6.99
N VAL A 93 37.96 -2.32 -6.20
CA VAL A 93 39.08 -1.37 -6.12
C VAL A 93 40.19 -1.90 -5.22
N GLU A 94 39.83 -2.70 -4.20
CA GLU A 94 40.78 -3.27 -3.23
C GLU A 94 41.50 -4.52 -3.76
N ILE A 95 40.96 -5.19 -4.79
CA ILE A 95 41.60 -6.36 -5.38
C ILE A 95 42.85 -5.93 -6.15
N SER A 96 44.00 -6.25 -5.59
CA SER A 96 45.30 -6.12 -6.25
C SER A 96 45.42 -7.20 -7.32
N LEU A 97 45.46 -6.79 -8.59
CA LEU A 97 45.59 -7.69 -9.74
C LEU A 97 47.06 -8.09 -9.93
N PRO A 98 47.42 -9.39 -9.92
CA PRO A 98 48.75 -9.84 -10.32
C PRO A 98 48.98 -9.62 -11.83
N ASP A 99 50.22 -9.33 -12.22
CA ASP A 99 50.57 -9.02 -13.63
C ASP A 99 50.45 -10.22 -14.60
N ASP A 100 50.40 -11.45 -14.07
CA ASP A 100 50.41 -12.70 -14.86
C ASP A 100 49.02 -13.34 -15.08
N VAL A 101 47.92 -12.61 -14.84
CA VAL A 101 46.56 -13.19 -14.95
C VAL A 101 46.09 -13.32 -16.40
N SER A 102 45.47 -14.45 -16.73
CA SER A 102 44.87 -14.68 -18.05
C SER A 102 43.81 -13.62 -18.42
N ASN A 103 43.94 -13.04 -19.63
CA ASN A 103 43.03 -12.01 -20.16
C ASN A 103 41.55 -12.41 -20.15
N ILE A 104 41.26 -13.70 -20.33
CA ILE A 104 39.90 -14.24 -20.38
C ILE A 104 39.21 -14.14 -19.01
N VAL A 105 39.91 -14.52 -17.94
CA VAL A 105 39.36 -14.46 -16.57
C VAL A 105 39.15 -13.01 -16.14
N MET A 106 40.08 -12.12 -16.51
CA MET A 106 39.96 -10.69 -16.23
C MET A 106 38.74 -10.05 -16.95
N PHE A 107 38.48 -10.44 -18.21
CA PHE A 107 37.30 -9.98 -18.95
C PHE A 107 35.98 -10.40 -18.29
N PHE A 108 35.86 -11.68 -17.89
CA PHE A 108 34.65 -12.18 -17.22
C PHE A 108 34.46 -11.54 -15.85
N TYR A 109 35.52 -11.39 -15.06
CA TYR A 109 35.48 -10.69 -13.78
C TYR A 109 35.02 -9.24 -13.93
N GLY A 110 35.65 -8.47 -14.82
CA GLY A 110 35.29 -7.06 -15.04
C GLY A 110 33.86 -6.89 -15.54
N THR A 111 33.43 -7.71 -16.49
CA THR A 111 32.07 -7.65 -17.06
C THR A 111 31.01 -8.04 -16.04
N THR A 112 31.21 -9.14 -15.30
CA THR A 112 30.26 -9.56 -14.27
C THR A 112 30.17 -8.56 -13.13
N SER A 113 31.29 -7.96 -12.74
CA SER A 113 31.30 -6.98 -11.65
C SER A 113 30.65 -5.65 -12.02
N ALA A 114 30.88 -5.15 -13.24
CA ALA A 114 30.14 -4.01 -13.76
C ALA A 114 28.63 -4.29 -13.84
N ALA A 115 28.25 -5.50 -14.27
CA ALA A 115 26.85 -5.92 -14.34
C ALA A 115 26.17 -5.97 -12.95
N VAL A 116 26.87 -6.41 -11.89
CA VAL A 116 26.35 -6.36 -10.51
C VAL A 116 25.99 -4.94 -10.12
N ILE A 117 26.91 -4.00 -10.28
CA ILE A 117 26.74 -2.61 -9.88
C ILE A 117 25.58 -1.97 -10.64
N LEU A 118 25.52 -2.18 -11.96
CA LEU A 118 24.42 -1.65 -12.79
C LEU A 118 23.06 -2.23 -12.37
N CYS A 119 22.97 -3.54 -12.12
CA CYS A 119 21.70 -4.15 -11.71
C CYS A 119 21.23 -3.66 -10.35
N MET A 120 22.16 -3.50 -9.39
CA MET A 120 21.85 -2.97 -8.05
C MET A 120 21.44 -1.50 -8.11
N LEU A 121 22.10 -0.69 -8.93
CA LEU A 121 21.75 0.71 -9.15
C LEU A 121 20.38 0.85 -9.83
N CYS A 122 20.09 0.05 -10.86
CA CYS A 122 18.77 0.02 -11.48
C CYS A 122 17.67 -0.39 -10.49
N CYS A 123 17.91 -1.41 -9.66
CA CYS A 123 16.98 -1.80 -8.60
C CYS A 123 16.72 -0.64 -7.62
N MET A 124 17.78 0.02 -7.15
CA MET A 124 17.68 1.17 -6.24
C MET A 124 16.86 2.29 -6.87
N LEU A 125 17.20 2.69 -8.11
CA LEU A 125 16.48 3.75 -8.82
C LEU A 125 14.99 3.42 -8.99
N MET A 126 14.66 2.20 -9.41
CA MET A 126 13.26 1.78 -9.54
C MET A 126 12.53 1.83 -8.20
N CYS A 127 13.16 1.36 -7.11
CA CYS A 127 12.56 1.43 -5.77
C CYS A 127 12.35 2.89 -5.32
N THR A 128 13.28 3.80 -5.61
CA THR A 128 13.12 5.23 -5.27
C THR A 128 12.02 5.91 -6.08
N LEU A 129 11.86 5.56 -7.36
CA LEU A 129 10.78 6.09 -8.20
C LEU A 129 9.42 5.57 -7.75
N LEU A 130 9.33 4.29 -7.38
CA LEU A 130 8.13 3.70 -6.79
C LEU A 130 7.77 4.36 -5.45
N LEU A 131 8.77 4.64 -4.62
CA LEU A 131 8.57 5.36 -3.35
C LEU A 131 8.03 6.78 -3.58
N LEU A 132 8.55 7.49 -4.59
CA LEU A 132 8.04 8.80 -4.99
C LEU A 132 6.57 8.71 -5.46
N ALA A 133 6.26 7.72 -6.30
CA ALA A 133 4.90 7.50 -6.79
C ALA A 133 3.92 7.21 -5.64
N ILE A 134 4.31 6.36 -4.68
CA ILE A 134 3.49 6.03 -3.50
C ILE A 134 3.26 7.26 -2.63
N THR A 135 4.31 8.03 -2.35
CA THR A 135 4.18 9.24 -1.50
C THR A 135 3.30 10.31 -2.15
N GLN A 136 3.36 10.45 -3.48
CA GLN A 136 2.46 11.33 -4.21
C GLN A 136 1.00 10.83 -4.14
N TYR A 137 0.78 9.53 -4.37
CA TYR A 137 -0.55 8.93 -4.29
C TYR A 137 -1.17 9.09 -2.90
N ALA A 138 -0.40 8.79 -1.85
CA ALA A 138 -0.82 8.90 -0.45
C ALA A 138 -1.21 10.33 -0.05
N SER A 139 -0.55 11.33 -0.65
CA SER A 139 -0.74 12.75 -0.34
C SER A 139 -1.90 13.37 -1.13
N GLN A 140 -2.06 13.04 -2.41
CA GLN A 140 -2.96 13.78 -3.32
C GLN A 140 -4.18 12.98 -3.80
N GLU A 141 -4.00 11.70 -4.12
CA GLU A 141 -5.03 10.90 -4.80
C GLU A 141 -5.85 10.06 -3.81
N LEU A 142 -5.23 9.53 -2.73
CA LEU A 142 -5.87 8.60 -1.80
C LEU A 142 -7.15 9.14 -1.15
N GLU A 143 -7.13 10.38 -0.66
CA GLU A 143 -8.30 10.98 -0.01
C GLU A 143 -9.41 11.27 -1.02
N THR A 144 -9.04 11.65 -2.25
CA THR A 144 -9.97 11.94 -3.33
C THR A 144 -10.68 10.67 -3.78
N ASP A 145 -9.93 9.59 -4.01
CA ASP A 145 -10.48 8.28 -4.39
C ASP A 145 -11.43 7.73 -3.31
N LEU A 146 -11.07 7.89 -2.03
CA LEU A 146 -11.89 7.41 -0.91
C LEU A 146 -13.19 8.22 -0.74
N ARG A 147 -13.19 9.51 -1.11
CA ARG A 147 -14.42 10.34 -1.12
C ARG A 147 -15.40 9.94 -2.22
N HIS A 148 -14.91 9.42 -3.34
CA HIS A 148 -15.76 8.98 -4.45
C HIS A 148 -16.36 7.58 -4.25
N LEU A 149 -15.83 6.81 -3.31
CA LEU A 149 -16.28 5.45 -3.02
C LEU A 149 -17.63 5.45 -2.29
N SER A 150 -18.56 4.60 -2.73
CA SER A 150 -19.86 4.46 -2.08
C SER A 150 -19.72 3.79 -0.71
N PHE A 151 -20.73 3.95 0.16
CA PHE A 151 -20.70 3.40 1.51
C PHE A 151 -20.60 1.86 1.54
N ASP A 152 -21.22 1.19 0.56
CA ASP A 152 -21.21 -0.27 0.45
C ASP A 152 -19.87 -0.82 -0.08
N GLU A 153 -19.19 -0.05 -0.93
CA GLU A 153 -17.88 -0.42 -1.49
C GLU A 153 -16.72 -0.15 -0.52
N LEU A 154 -16.94 0.66 0.52
CA LEU A 154 -15.92 1.05 1.51
C LEU A 154 -15.32 -0.14 2.26
N ASP A 155 -16.11 -1.19 2.48
CA ASP A 155 -15.68 -2.40 3.20
C ASP A 155 -15.04 -3.45 2.26
N VAL A 156 -15.24 -3.34 0.94
CA VAL A 156 -14.84 -4.37 -0.05
C VAL A 156 -13.61 -3.96 -0.83
N GLU A 157 -13.54 -2.71 -1.30
CA GLU A 157 -12.47 -2.25 -2.19
C GLU A 157 -11.34 -1.56 -1.41
N SER A 158 -10.10 -1.79 -1.83
CA SER A 158 -8.91 -1.06 -1.39
C SER A 158 -8.37 -0.23 -2.55
N PRO A 159 -8.65 1.09 -2.59
CA PRO A 159 -8.24 1.95 -3.70
C PRO A 159 -6.74 1.91 -3.98
N PHE A 160 -5.93 1.87 -2.91
CA PHE A 160 -4.48 1.74 -3.01
C PHE A 160 -4.05 0.48 -3.74
N TYR A 161 -4.68 -0.66 -3.46
CA TYR A 161 -4.32 -1.94 -4.07
C TYR A 161 -4.64 -1.98 -5.56
N VAL A 162 -5.81 -1.44 -5.96
CA VAL A 162 -6.21 -1.35 -7.36
C VAL A 162 -5.26 -0.44 -8.14
N TRP A 163 -4.93 0.72 -7.57
CA TRP A 163 -3.97 1.65 -8.16
C TRP A 163 -2.58 1.01 -8.31
N TRP A 164 -2.09 0.36 -7.24
CA TRP A 164 -0.80 -0.31 -7.21
C TRP A 164 -0.70 -1.41 -8.27
N LEU A 165 -1.72 -2.25 -8.38
CA LEU A 165 -1.76 -3.35 -9.34
C LEU A 165 -1.71 -2.85 -10.79
N LYS A 166 -2.39 -1.73 -11.07
CA LYS A 166 -2.48 -1.17 -12.42
C LYS A 166 -1.20 -0.46 -12.86
N ARG A 167 -0.53 0.26 -11.95
CA ARG A 167 0.59 1.15 -12.30
C ARG A 167 1.96 0.64 -11.84
N CYS A 168 2.05 0.04 -10.65
CA CYS A 168 3.33 -0.16 -9.97
C CYS A 168 3.78 -1.62 -9.88
N GLU A 169 2.86 -2.59 -9.93
CA GLU A 169 3.19 -4.01 -9.72
C GLU A 169 4.21 -4.54 -10.75
N GLN A 170 4.07 -4.14 -12.02
CA GLN A 170 4.99 -4.58 -13.08
C GLN A 170 6.41 -4.06 -12.86
N ASP A 171 6.54 -2.78 -12.51
CA ASP A 171 7.81 -2.12 -12.22
C ASP A 171 8.46 -2.66 -10.94
N TRP A 172 7.66 -2.95 -9.92
CA TRP A 172 8.11 -3.62 -8.70
C TRP A 172 8.69 -5.00 -8.99
N LEU A 173 8.01 -5.83 -9.78
CA LEU A 173 8.49 -7.16 -10.14
C LEU A 173 9.76 -7.09 -10.99
N LEU A 174 9.89 -6.08 -11.83
CA LEU A 174 11.10 -5.83 -12.61
C LEU A 174 12.26 -5.38 -11.71
N ALA A 175 12.03 -4.50 -10.74
CA ALA A 175 13.01 -4.12 -9.73
C ALA A 175 13.47 -5.34 -8.90
N TYR A 176 12.53 -6.18 -8.49
CA TYR A 176 12.83 -7.41 -7.76
C TYR A 176 13.65 -8.41 -8.61
N LYS A 177 13.36 -8.53 -9.91
CA LYS A 177 14.17 -9.34 -10.84
C LYS A 177 15.60 -8.81 -10.94
N PHE A 178 15.80 -7.49 -11.00
CA PHE A 178 17.13 -6.89 -11.00
C PHE A 178 17.87 -7.12 -9.68
N PHE A 179 17.21 -6.94 -8.55
CA PHE A 179 17.76 -7.24 -7.23
C PHE A 179 18.26 -8.69 -7.16
N ARG A 180 17.43 -9.62 -7.62
CA ARG A 180 17.71 -11.04 -7.66
C ARG A 180 18.88 -11.38 -8.59
N MET A 181 18.89 -10.80 -9.77
CA MET A 181 19.97 -10.98 -10.74
C MET A 181 21.29 -10.42 -10.20
N GLY A 182 21.27 -9.27 -9.53
CA GLY A 182 22.46 -8.70 -8.90
C GLY A 182 23.03 -9.56 -7.77
N ILE A 183 22.20 -10.19 -6.93
CA ILE A 183 22.68 -11.16 -5.91
C ILE A 183 23.36 -12.36 -6.57
N PHE A 184 22.76 -12.90 -7.64
CA PHE A 184 23.35 -14.00 -8.37
C PHE A 184 24.71 -13.62 -8.97
N LEU A 185 24.78 -12.48 -9.65
CA LEU A 185 26.01 -11.97 -10.23
C LEU A 185 27.07 -11.69 -9.15
N PHE A 186 26.68 -11.24 -7.96
CA PHE A 186 27.60 -11.02 -6.84
C PHE A 186 28.25 -12.34 -6.34
N LEU A 187 27.50 -13.44 -6.30
CA LEU A 187 28.10 -14.75 -6.00
C LEU A 187 29.04 -15.22 -7.12
N CYS A 188 28.71 -14.91 -8.37
CA CYS A 188 29.60 -15.17 -9.50
C CYS A 188 30.88 -14.33 -9.43
N THR A 189 30.82 -13.05 -9.03
CA THR A 189 32.03 -12.23 -8.91
C THR A 189 32.93 -12.77 -7.81
N VAL A 190 32.40 -13.15 -6.64
CA VAL A 190 33.19 -13.81 -5.57
C VAL A 190 33.88 -15.08 -6.07
N SER A 191 33.18 -15.85 -6.91
CA SER A 191 33.77 -17.04 -7.54
C SER A 191 34.97 -16.68 -8.43
N TRP A 192 34.83 -15.64 -9.27
CA TRP A 192 35.90 -15.16 -10.15
C TRP A 192 37.08 -14.56 -9.40
N VAL A 193 36.83 -13.81 -8.32
CA VAL A 193 37.88 -13.23 -7.46
C VAL A 193 38.83 -14.33 -6.96
N GLY A 194 38.30 -15.51 -6.63
CA GLY A 194 39.12 -16.61 -6.19
C GLY A 194 40.13 -17.13 -7.22
N TRP A 195 39.78 -17.04 -8.51
CA TRP A 195 40.70 -17.40 -9.59
C TRP A 195 41.71 -16.30 -9.90
N VAL A 196 41.30 -15.03 -9.78
CA VAL A 196 42.18 -13.89 -10.01
C VAL A 196 43.26 -13.79 -8.93
N GLN A 197 42.91 -14.03 -7.66
CA GLN A 197 43.83 -13.84 -6.54
C GLN A 197 44.68 -15.07 -6.19
N PHE A 198 44.16 -16.30 -6.38
CA PHE A 198 44.84 -17.54 -5.98
C PHE A 198 45.24 -18.42 -7.17
N GLU A 199 45.75 -17.82 -8.24
CA GLU A 199 46.17 -18.57 -9.44
C GLU A 199 47.17 -19.69 -9.13
N LYS A 200 48.11 -19.44 -8.19
CA LYS A 200 49.11 -20.43 -7.77
C LYS A 200 48.55 -21.58 -6.94
N THR A 201 47.36 -21.42 -6.36
CA THR A 201 46.73 -22.42 -5.49
C THR A 201 45.33 -22.74 -6.02
N ALA A 202 45.26 -23.53 -7.09
CA ALA A 202 44.00 -23.94 -7.73
C ALA A 202 42.96 -24.51 -6.75
N ILE A 203 43.41 -25.12 -5.66
CA ILE A 203 42.55 -25.64 -4.57
C ILE A 203 41.71 -24.52 -3.93
N ALA A 204 42.26 -23.32 -3.76
CA ALA A 204 41.54 -22.19 -3.16
C ALA A 204 40.45 -21.64 -4.09
N GLY A 205 40.73 -21.56 -5.40
CA GLY A 205 39.74 -21.17 -6.42
C GLY A 205 38.60 -22.18 -6.55
N ILE A 206 38.92 -23.48 -6.53
CA ILE A 206 37.91 -24.57 -6.51
C ILE A 206 37.07 -24.51 -5.22
N GLY A 207 37.70 -24.24 -4.07
CA GLY A 207 37.00 -24.09 -2.80
C GLY A 207 36.00 -22.92 -2.81
N MET A 208 36.41 -21.75 -3.29
CA MET A 208 35.53 -20.57 -3.36
C MET A 208 34.38 -20.73 -4.36
N THR A 209 34.64 -21.30 -5.54
CA THR A 209 33.57 -21.62 -6.50
C THR A 209 32.59 -22.65 -5.94
N ALA A 210 33.06 -23.68 -5.25
CA ALA A 210 32.20 -24.67 -4.62
C ALA A 210 31.30 -24.04 -3.53
N ILE A 211 31.87 -23.18 -2.68
CA ILE A 211 31.11 -22.47 -1.64
C ILE A 211 30.07 -21.53 -2.26
N ALA A 212 30.44 -20.78 -3.31
CA ALA A 212 29.52 -19.91 -4.02
C ALA A 212 28.40 -20.68 -4.71
N ALA A 213 28.70 -21.83 -5.32
CA ALA A 213 27.71 -22.72 -5.94
C ALA A 213 26.75 -23.31 -4.90
N LEU A 214 27.28 -23.78 -3.76
CA LEU A 214 26.45 -24.28 -2.65
C LEU A 214 25.57 -23.17 -2.07
N SER A 215 26.10 -21.96 -1.94
CA SER A 215 25.35 -20.78 -1.49
C SER A 215 24.23 -20.42 -2.46
N PHE A 216 24.50 -20.51 -3.76
CA PHE A 216 23.48 -20.29 -4.79
C PHE A 216 22.39 -21.37 -4.79
N ILE A 217 22.77 -22.64 -4.70
CA ILE A 217 21.82 -23.76 -4.61
C ILE A 217 20.97 -23.64 -3.36
N PHE A 218 21.57 -23.33 -2.21
CA PHE A 218 20.84 -23.10 -0.97
C PHE A 218 19.84 -21.96 -1.12
N TRP A 219 20.26 -20.85 -1.73
CA TRP A 219 19.41 -19.69 -1.98
C TRP A 219 18.23 -20.04 -2.92
N GLN A 220 18.49 -20.72 -4.04
CA GLN A 220 17.46 -21.20 -4.98
C GLN A 220 16.45 -22.14 -4.30
N VAL A 221 16.95 -23.17 -3.61
CA VAL A 221 16.10 -24.24 -3.06
C VAL A 221 15.34 -23.80 -1.83
N ARG A 222 15.90 -22.95 -0.96
CA ARG A 222 15.28 -22.61 0.33
C ARG A 222 14.62 -21.24 0.35
N ILE A 223 15.24 -20.26 -0.31
CA ILE A 223 14.74 -18.88 -0.30
C ILE A 223 13.79 -18.68 -1.49
N GLU A 224 14.23 -18.96 -2.72
CA GLU A 224 13.36 -18.71 -3.89
C GLU A 224 12.09 -19.58 -3.87
N SER A 225 12.20 -20.88 -3.52
CA SER A 225 11.04 -21.78 -3.49
C SER A 225 9.97 -21.37 -2.48
N LYS A 226 10.39 -20.91 -1.29
CA LYS A 226 9.49 -20.55 -0.20
C LYS A 226 8.73 -19.26 -0.49
N TRP A 227 9.37 -18.31 -1.18
CA TRP A 227 8.82 -16.97 -1.40
C TRP A 227 8.26 -16.77 -2.81
N ARG A 228 8.30 -17.80 -3.67
CA ARG A 228 7.80 -17.74 -5.05
C ARG A 228 6.33 -17.36 -5.15
N TYR A 229 5.52 -17.67 -4.13
CA TYR A 229 4.10 -17.31 -4.09
C TYR A 229 3.88 -15.79 -3.98
N LEU A 230 4.84 -15.03 -3.45
CA LEU A 230 4.77 -13.56 -3.38
C LEU A 230 4.93 -12.89 -4.75
N LEU A 231 5.41 -13.63 -5.76
CA LEU A 231 5.60 -13.15 -7.13
C LEU A 231 4.47 -13.59 -8.06
N TYR A 232 3.51 -14.35 -7.54
CA TYR A 232 2.34 -14.74 -8.32
C TYR A 232 1.43 -13.53 -8.41
N PHE A 233 1.27 -13.00 -9.64
CA PHE A 233 0.21 -12.04 -9.91
C PHE A 233 -1.10 -12.66 -9.46
N PRO A 234 -1.85 -12.03 -8.54
CA PRO A 234 -3.22 -12.45 -8.33
C PRO A 234 -3.95 -12.23 -9.66
N GLU A 235 -4.51 -13.29 -10.23
CA GLU A 235 -5.46 -13.20 -11.35
C GLU A 235 -6.70 -12.44 -10.86
N THR A 236 -6.61 -11.11 -10.83
CA THR A 236 -7.78 -10.29 -10.65
C THR A 236 -8.53 -10.30 -11.97
N LYS A 237 -9.74 -10.86 -11.92
CA LYS A 237 -10.79 -10.64 -12.93
C LYS A 237 -11.12 -9.15 -12.92
N ILE A 238 -10.31 -8.34 -13.57
CA ILE A 238 -10.64 -6.95 -13.86
C ILE A 238 -11.71 -7.02 -14.95
N PRO A 239 -12.98 -6.63 -14.71
CA PRO A 239 -13.92 -6.47 -15.81
C PRO A 239 -13.34 -5.44 -16.78
N PRO A 240 -13.34 -5.72 -18.10
CA PRO A 240 -12.86 -4.76 -19.08
C PRO A 240 -13.72 -3.50 -18.98
N SER A 241 -13.07 -2.36 -18.80
CA SER A 241 -13.67 -1.02 -19.01
C SER A 241 -14.06 -0.84 -20.46
#